data_AF-A0A9E4S0Q6-F1
#
_entry.id   AF-A0A9E4S0Q6-F1
#
_cell.length_a   1.000
_cell.length_b   1.000
_cell.length_c   1.000
_cell.angle_alpha   90.00
_cell.angle_beta   90.00
_cell.angle_gamma   90.00
#
_symmetry.space_group_name_H-M   'P 1'
#
loop_
_entity.id
_entity.type
_entity.pdbx_description
1 polymer ?
#
loop_
_entity_poly.entity_id
_entity_poly.type
_entity_poly.pdbx_seq_one_letter_code
_entity_poly.pdbx_strand_id
1 'polypeptide(L)' 'MVVDDEEDLRELHRENLEGARFVCFTASSGQAALAVLAAEEIDLAVVDVMMPDMSGLDLFTEVKEKFPRTA' A
#
# COMPACT_ATOMS: atom_id res chain seq x y z
N MET A 1 3.59 4.01 -0.96
CA MET A 1 3.21 3.02 0.07
C MET A 1 3.32 1.62 -0.52
N VAL A 2 3.72 0.63 0.28
CA VAL A 2 3.77 -0.80 -0.10
C VAL A 2 2.78 -1.57 0.77
N VAL A 3 1.91 -2.36 0.15
CA VAL A 3 0.88 -3.17 0.83
C VAL A 3 1.05 -4.62 0.42
N ASP A 4 1.47 -5.46 1.36
CA ASP A 4 1.78 -6.87 1.12
C ASP A 4 1.68 -7.61 2.45
N ASP A 5 0.98 -8.74 2.50
CA ASP A 5 0.81 -9.52 3.74
C ASP A 5 2.07 -10.32 4.10
N GLU A 6 2.94 -10.60 3.14
CA GLU A 6 4.20 -11.30 3.36
C GLU A 6 5.31 -10.32 3.75
N GLU A 7 5.82 -10.45 4.98
CA GLU A 7 6.76 -9.48 5.57
C GLU A 7 8.05 -9.34 4.77
N ASP A 8 8.67 -10.45 4.40
CA ASP A 8 9.96 -10.46 3.67
C ASP A 8 9.85 -9.75 2.31
N LEU A 9 8.75 -9.95 1.57
CA LEU A 9 8.48 -9.28 0.29
C LEU A 9 8.18 -7.80 0.49
N ARG A 10 7.36 -7.46 1.50
CA ARG A 10 7.06 -6.07 1.85
C ARG A 10 8.34 -5.28 2.16
N GLU A 11 9.25 -5.86 2.94
CA GLU A 11 10.53 -5.23 3.27
C GLU A 11 11.44 -5.11 2.05
N LEU A 12 11.55 -6.15 1.23
CA LEU A 12 12.29 -6.11 -0.03
C LEU A 12 11.80 -4.99 -0.96
N HIS A 13 10.48 -4.84 -1.11
CA HIS A 13 9.89 -3.77 -1.91
C HIS A 13 10.14 -2.38 -1.31
N ARG A 14 10.03 -2.24 0.02
CA ARG A 14 10.37 -0.99 0.73
C ARG A 14 11.81 -0.59 0.46
N GLU A 15 12.77 -1.50 0.69
CA GLU A 15 14.20 -1.22 0.52
C GLU A 15 14.54 -0.81 -0.92
N ASN A 16 13.97 -1.47 -1.91
CA ASN A 16 14.17 -1.12 -3.32
C ASN A 16 13.67 0.30 -3.65
N LEU A 17 12.51 0.69 -3.13
CA LEU A 17 11.92 2.01 -3.36
C LEU A 17 12.64 3.10 -2.56
N GLU A 18 13.03 2.84 -1.32
CA GLU A 18 13.84 3.76 -0.52
C GLU A 18 15.23 3.97 -1.15
N GLY A 19 15.82 2.93 -1.74
CA GLY A 19 17.05 3.03 -2.54
C GLY A 19 16.89 3.97 -3.75
N ALA A 20 15.69 4.06 -4.32
CA ALA A 20 15.32 5.01 -5.36
C ALA A 20 14.90 6.40 -4.82
N ARG A 21 15.10 6.66 -3.51
CA ARG A 21 14.81 7.92 -2.80
C ARG A 21 13.33 8.24 -2.61
N PHE A 22 12.45 7.23 -2.64
CA PHE A 22 11.07 7.39 -2.23
C PHE A 22 10.92 7.31 -0.71
N VAL A 23 9.98 8.06 -0.14
CA VAL A 23 9.52 7.86 1.24
C VAL A 23 8.47 6.75 1.22
N CYS A 24 8.73 5.67 1.95
CA CYS A 24 7.91 4.47 1.88
C CYS A 24 7.18 4.22 3.21
N PHE A 25 5.85 4.32 3.16
CA PHE A 25 4.98 3.73 4.18
C PHE A 25 4.68 2.28 3.83
N THR A 26 4.47 1.43 4.84
CA THR A 26 4.16 0.01 4.66
C THR A 26 2.88 -0.38 5.39
N ALA A 27 2.12 -1.30 4.82
CA ALA A 27 0.96 -1.92 5.44
C ALA A 27 0.94 -3.44 5.17
N SER A 28 0.49 -4.21 6.16
CA SER A 28 0.41 -5.69 6.05
C SER A 28 -0.97 -6.19 5.62
N SER A 29 -1.92 -5.29 5.38
CA SER A 29 -3.29 -5.63 4.96
C SER A 29 -3.97 -4.41 4.35
N GLY A 30 -5.05 -4.62 3.60
CA GLY A 30 -5.86 -3.53 3.05
C GLY A 30 -6.43 -2.59 4.13
N GLN A 31 -6.84 -3.11 5.28
CA GLN A 31 -7.30 -2.27 6.40
C GLN A 31 -6.19 -1.38 6.98
N ALA A 32 -4.99 -1.93 7.15
CA ALA A 32 -3.84 -1.15 7.59
C ALA A 32 -3.47 -0.08 6.54
N ALA A 33 -3.56 -0.41 5.25
CA ALA A 33 -3.32 0.52 4.16
C ALA A 33 -4.31 1.70 4.18
N LEU A 34 -5.60 1.43 4.39
CA LEU A 34 -6.63 2.46 4.52
C LEU A 34 -6.39 3.38 5.72
N ALA A 35 -5.92 2.83 6.85
CA ALA A 35 -5.57 3.64 8.02
C ALA A 35 -4.39 4.59 7.75
N VAL A 36 -3.37 4.11 7.01
CA VAL A 36 -2.24 4.95 6.57
C VAL A 36 -2.71 6.03 5.60
N LEU A 37 -3.51 5.69 4.59
CA LEU A 37 -4.07 6.64 3.62
C LEU A 37 -4.96 7.72 4.25
N ALA A 38 -5.62 7.40 5.38
CA ALA A 38 -6.41 8.38 6.13
C ALA A 38 -5.55 9.36 6.94
N ALA A 39 -4.32 8.99 7.29
CA ALA A 39 -3.42 9.78 8.12
C ALA A 39 -2.37 10.55 7.30
N GLU A 40 -1.94 9.98 6.17
CA GLU A 40 -0.81 10.45 5.37
C GLU A 40 -1.23 10.66 3.91
N GLU A 41 -0.64 11.66 3.25
CA GLU A 41 -0.86 11.87 1.81
C GLU A 41 0.08 10.94 1.02
N ILE A 42 -0.51 10.00 0.28
CA ILE A 42 0.21 8.99 -0.50
C ILE A 42 0.03 9.26 -1.99
N ASP A 43 1.15 9.49 -2.69
CA ASP A 43 1.14 9.72 -4.14
C ASP A 43 0.98 8.43 -4.95
N LEU A 44 1.52 7.32 -4.44
CA LEU A 44 1.58 6.01 -5.12
C LEU A 44 1.45 4.87 -4.12
N ALA A 45 0.61 3.88 -4.43
CA ALA A 45 0.49 2.64 -3.66
C ALA A 45 0.82 1.41 -4.52
N VAL A 46 1.81 0.63 -4.09
CA VAL A 46 2.11 -0.70 -4.64
C VAL A 46 1.39 -1.70 -3.75
N VAL A 47 0.47 -2.47 -4.32
CA VAL A 47 -0.45 -3.34 -3.58
C VAL A 47 -0.38 -4.76 -4.15
N ASP A 48 -0.19 -5.75 -3.28
CA ASP A 48 -0.35 -7.14 -3.69
C ASP A 48 -1.81 -7.48 -3.97
N VAL A 49 -2.05 -8.25 -5.02
CA VAL A 49 -3.40 -8.62 -5.45
C VAL A 49 -3.97 -9.70 -4.55
N MET A 50 -3.15 -10.63 -4.07
CA MET A 50 -3.55 -11.89 -3.44
C MET A 50 -3.35 -11.85 -1.92
N MET A 51 -4.13 -11.01 -1.24
CA MET A 51 -4.16 -10.96 0.22
C MET A 51 -5.36 -11.75 0.81
N PRO A 52 -5.22 -12.33 2.01
CA PRO A 52 -6.22 -13.25 2.59
C PRO A 52 -7.54 -12.59 3.03
N ASP A 53 -7.51 -11.35 3.53
CA ASP A 53 -8.70 -10.69 4.10
C ASP A 53 -9.40 -9.74 3.12
N MET A 54 -8.63 -8.84 2.52
CA MET A 54 -9.08 -7.85 1.54
C MET A 54 -8.15 -7.95 0.34
N SER A 55 -8.68 -8.24 -0.84
CA SER A 55 -7.84 -8.32 -2.04
C SER A 55 -7.30 -6.94 -2.41
N GLY A 56 -6.18 -6.91 -3.14
CA GLY A 56 -5.63 -5.66 -3.67
C GLY A 56 -6.61 -4.91 -4.59
N LEU A 57 -7.52 -5.63 -5.25
CA LEU A 57 -8.56 -5.06 -6.11
C LEU A 57 -9.68 -4.39 -5.31
N ASP A 58 -10.07 -4.97 -4.18
CA ASP A 58 -11.05 -4.37 -3.28
C ASP A 58 -10.48 -3.08 -2.67
N LEU A 59 -9.21 -3.13 -2.24
CA LEU A 59 -8.49 -1.95 -1.77
C LEU A 59 -8.42 -0.88 -2.87
N PHE A 60 -8.04 -1.24 -4.11
CA PHE A 60 -7.98 -0.29 -5.22
C PHE A 60 -9.32 0.41 -5.45
N THR A 61 -10.43 -0.32 -5.36
CA THR A 61 -11.77 0.24 -5.52
C THR A 61 -12.06 1.26 -4.41
N GLU A 62 -11.78 0.92 -3.15
CA GLU A 62 -11.92 1.84 -2.02
C GLU A 62 -11.03 3.09 -2.14
N VAL A 63 -9.77 2.91 -2.54
CA VAL A 63 -8.81 4.01 -2.70
C VAL A 63 -9.26 4.96 -3.79
N LYS A 64 -9.73 4.45 -4.92
CA LYS A 64 -10.22 5.27 -6.02
C LYS A 64 -11.44 6.10 -5.63
N GLU A 65 -12.31 5.59 -4.77
CA GLU A 65 -13.49 6.33 -4.30
C GLU A 65 -13.16 7.36 -3.21
N LYS A 66 -12.31 7.00 -2.23
CA LYS A 66 -12.04 7.82 -1.04
C LYS A 66 -10.82 8.73 -1.18
N PHE A 67 -9.84 8.34 -2.00
CA PHE A 67 -8.54 8.99 -2.15
C PHE A 67 -8.18 9.17 -3.65
N PRO A 68 -8.94 9.98 -4.40
CA PRO A 68 -8.80 10.10 -5.86
C PRO A 68 -7.47 10.72 -6.34
N ARG A 69 -6.60 11.14 -5.43
CA ARG A 69 -5.25 11.67 -5.74
C ARG A 69 -4.17 10.61 -5.73
N THR A 70 -4.41 9.46 -5.09
CA THR A 70 -3.47 8.35 -5.05
C THR A 70 -3.60 7.56 -6.36
N ALA A 71 -2.48 7.43 -7.08
CA ALA A 71 -2.42 6.74 -8.38
C ALA A 71 -2.08 5.24 -8.24
#